data_AF-A0A1C5WDS1-F1
#
_entry.id   AF-A0A1C5WDS1-F1
#
_cell.length_a   1.000
_cell.length_b   1.000
_cell.length_c   1.000
_cell.angle_alpha   90.00
_cell.angle_beta   90.00
_cell.angle_gamma   90.00
#
_symmetry.space_group_name_H-M   'P 1'
#
loop_
_entity.id
_entity.type
_entity.pdbx_description
1 polymer ?
#
loop_
_entity_poly.entity_id
_entity_poly.type
_entity_poly.pdbx_seq_one_letter_code
_entity_poly.pdbx_strand_id
1 'polypeptide(L)'
;MVKADGSVVGTFHHVTGYTEFSSEPNEQEGYYFPFHLAKTGTRMTFKKNGSPTKQDIAFDSDIIFRVTKTDTFEVLVDGQSVVKFNFSGATFES
;
A
#
# COMPACT_ATOMS: atom_id res chain seq x y z
N MET A 1 3.52 7.02 10.56
CA MET A 1 3.10 6.06 11.61
C MET A 1 1.75 5.48 11.24
N VAL A 2 1.52 4.19 11.52
CA VAL A 2 0.21 3.55 11.39
C VAL A 2 -0.40 3.39 12.78
N LYS A 3 -1.65 3.80 12.96
CA LYS A 3 -2.41 3.64 14.20
C LYS A 3 -3.06 2.24 14.26
N ALA A 4 -3.50 1.84 15.45
CA ALA A 4 -4.13 0.52 15.65
C ALA A 4 -5.42 0.31 14.81
N ASP A 5 -6.10 1.39 14.42
CA ASP A 5 -7.28 1.37 13.56
C ASP A 5 -6.95 1.31 12.06
N GLY A 6 -5.67 1.27 11.69
CA GLY A 6 -5.21 1.30 10.29
C GLY A 6 -5.03 2.69 9.70
N SER A 7 -5.33 3.76 10.45
CA SER A 7 -5.12 5.13 9.98
C SER A 7 -3.63 5.42 9.85
N VAL A 8 -3.21 5.85 8.66
CA VAL A 8 -1.85 6.29 8.38
C VAL A 8 -1.76 7.79 8.61
N VAL A 9 -0.79 8.20 9.41
CA VAL A 9 -0.50 9.62 9.71
C VAL A 9 0.98 9.93 9.49
N GLY A 10 1.27 11.18 9.17
CA GLY A 10 2.60 11.67 8.83
C GLY A 10 2.60 12.43 7.50
N THR A 11 3.79 12.79 7.05
CA THR A 11 4.00 13.49 5.77
C THR A 11 4.55 12.52 4.75
N PHE A 12 3.92 12.49 3.57
CA PHE A 12 4.40 11.80 2.39
C PHE A 12 5.14 12.79 1.50
N HIS A 13 6.41 12.49 1.23
CA HIS A 13 7.25 13.24 0.30
C HIS A 13 7.01 12.75 -1.13
N HIS A 14 6.98 13.70 -2.06
CA HIS A 14 6.80 13.37 -3.47
C HIS A 14 8.09 12.79 -4.04
N VAL A 15 8.01 11.61 -4.65
CA VAL A 15 9.16 10.89 -5.22
C VAL A 15 9.03 10.91 -6.74
N THR A 16 10.13 11.21 -7.43
CA THR A 16 10.24 11.16 -8.89
C THR A 16 11.34 10.18 -9.31
N GLY A 17 11.21 9.58 -10.50
CA GLY A 17 12.22 8.68 -11.05
C GLY A 17 12.35 7.33 -10.35
N TYR A 18 11.30 6.85 -9.68
CA TYR A 18 11.33 5.58 -8.93
C TYR A 18 11.13 4.36 -9.83
N THR A 19 12.14 4.04 -10.64
CA THR A 19 12.10 2.95 -11.63
C THR A 19 12.07 1.55 -11.01
N GLU A 20 12.51 1.38 -9.75
CA GLU A 20 12.46 0.09 -9.05
C GLU A 20 11.04 -0.32 -8.66
N PHE A 21 10.11 0.64 -8.52
CA PHE A 21 8.71 0.34 -8.23
C PHE A 21 7.96 -0.21 -9.45
N SER A 22 8.19 0.39 -10.62
CA SER A 22 7.49 0.04 -11.86
C SER A 22 8.26 0.51 -13.10
N SER A 23 8.19 -0.29 -14.17
CA SER A 23 8.66 0.12 -15.49
C SER A 23 7.70 1.11 -16.18
N GLU A 24 6.48 1.26 -15.69
CA GLU A 24 5.50 2.20 -16.24
C GLU A 24 5.84 3.64 -15.85
N PRO A 25 6.12 4.55 -16.80
CA PRO A 25 6.60 5.90 -16.47
C PRO A 25 5.67 6.70 -15.57
N ASN A 26 4.35 6.51 -15.70
CA ASN A 26 3.34 7.19 -14.88
C ASN A 26 3.28 6.68 -13.43
N GLU A 27 3.94 5.57 -13.11
CA GLU A 27 4.04 4.95 -11.79
C GLU A 27 5.40 5.20 -11.12
N GLN A 28 6.34 5.84 -11.82
CA GLN A 28 7.67 6.22 -11.30
C GLN A 28 7.66 7.57 -10.57
N GLU A 29 6.50 8.23 -10.54
CA GLU A 29 6.29 9.51 -9.85
C GLU A 29 5.07 9.43 -8.93
N GLY A 30 5.21 9.87 -7.68
CA GLY A 30 4.10 9.95 -6.73
C GLY A 30 4.51 9.72 -5.29
N TYR A 31 3.58 9.19 -4.50
CA TYR A 31 3.76 8.93 -3.08
C TYR A 31 3.71 7.43 -2.80
N TYR A 32 4.69 6.94 -2.04
CA TYR A 32 4.89 5.51 -1.82
C TYR A 32 4.85 5.18 -0.34
N PHE A 33 4.18 4.08 -0.02
CA PHE A 33 4.02 3.57 1.34
C PHE A 33 4.63 2.16 1.41
N PRO A 34 5.92 2.05 1.80
CA PRO A 34 6.53 0.76 2.09
C PRO A 34 6.10 0.27 3.47
N PHE A 35 5.87 -1.03 3.61
CA PHE A 35 5.63 -1.67 4.89
C PHE A 35 6.02 -3.14 4.87
N HIS A 36 6.35 -3.66 6.05
CA HIS A 36 6.60 -5.08 6.27
C HIS A 36 5.40 -5.73 6.96
N LEU A 37 4.93 -6.84 6.43
CA LEU A 37 3.80 -7.58 6.96
C LEU A 37 4.29 -8.70 7.89
N ALA A 38 4.02 -8.56 9.20
CA ALA A 38 4.40 -9.56 10.18
C ALA A 38 3.64 -10.90 10.05
N LYS A 39 2.43 -10.87 9.46
CA LYS A 39 1.61 -12.06 9.25
C LYS A 39 2.03 -12.76 7.96
N THR A 40 2.36 -14.04 8.07
CA THR A 40 2.77 -14.89 6.94
C THR A 40 1.62 -15.71 6.37
N GLY A 41 1.79 -16.20 5.15
CA GLY A 41 0.89 -17.16 4.48
C GLY A 41 1.44 -17.61 3.14
N THR A 42 0.58 -18.12 2.27
CA THR A 42 0.98 -18.66 0.95
C THR A 42 0.66 -17.71 -0.18
N ARG A 43 -0.56 -17.14 -0.17
CA ARG A 43 -1.05 -16.27 -1.25
C ARG A 43 -1.64 -15.00 -0.69
N MET A 44 -1.60 -13.94 -1.47
CA MET A 44 -2.09 -12.64 -1.04
C MET A 44 -2.93 -11.94 -2.12
N THR A 45 -3.82 -11.07 -1.64
CA THR A 45 -4.68 -10.23 -2.47
C THR A 45 -4.65 -8.82 -1.92
N PHE A 46 -4.50 -7.83 -2.81
CA PHE A 46 -4.59 -6.41 -2.47
C PHE A 46 -5.88 -5.84 -3.02
N LYS A 47 -6.64 -5.16 -2.16
CA LYS A 47 -7.76 -4.33 -2.59
C LYS A 47 -7.42 -2.87 -2.40
N LYS A 48 -7.66 -2.08 -3.43
CA LYS A 48 -7.60 -0.62 -3.39
C LYS A 48 -9.03 -0.09 -3.46
N ASN A 49 -9.43 0.73 -2.49
CA ASN A 49 -10.77 1.32 -2.44
C ASN A 49 -11.91 0.29 -2.56
N GLY A 50 -11.73 -0.85 -1.88
CA GLY A 50 -12.69 -1.97 -1.86
C GLY A 50 -12.57 -2.95 -3.03
N SER A 51 -11.88 -2.59 -4.11
CA SER A 51 -11.76 -3.41 -5.32
C SER A 51 -10.39 -4.11 -5.41
N PRO A 52 -10.33 -5.41 -5.75
CA PRO A 52 -9.05 -6.09 -5.95
C PRO A 52 -8.22 -5.48 -7.09
N THR A 53 -6.91 -5.34 -6.87
CA THR A 53 -5.93 -4.83 -7.86
C THR A 53 -4.87 -5.87 -8.21
N LYS A 54 -4.45 -6.68 -7.23
CA LYS A 54 -3.66 -7.90 -7.42
C LYS A 54 -4.32 -9.02 -6.64
N GLN A 55 -4.42 -10.20 -7.22
CA GLN A 55 -5.12 -11.35 -6.64
C GLN A 55 -4.28 -12.61 -6.82
N ASP A 56 -4.36 -13.51 -5.83
CA ASP A 56 -3.73 -14.83 -5.87
C ASP A 56 -2.22 -14.79 -6.17
N ILE A 57 -1.54 -13.70 -5.81
CA ILE A 57 -0.09 -13.59 -5.99
C ILE A 57 0.62 -14.36 -4.88
N ALA A 58 1.86 -14.80 -5.13
CA ALA A 58 2.69 -15.41 -4.10
C ALA A 58 2.86 -14.43 -2.93
N PHE A 59 2.84 -14.96 -1.71
CA PHE A 59 3.06 -14.15 -0.52
C PHE A 59 4.43 -13.45 -0.56
N ASP A 60 4.41 -12.16 -0.28
CA ASP A 60 5.58 -11.32 -0.04
C ASP A 60 5.36 -10.54 1.26
N SER A 61 6.37 -10.49 2.12
CA SER A 61 6.32 -9.73 3.36
C SER A 61 6.58 -8.25 3.16
N ASP A 62 7.30 -7.87 2.10
CA ASP A 62 7.79 -6.52 1.88
C ASP A 62 7.03 -5.89 0.71
N ILE A 63 6.15 -4.95 1.05
CA ILE A 63 5.14 -4.45 0.12
C ILE A 63 5.28 -2.94 0.01
N ILE A 64 5.11 -2.43 -1.22
CA ILE A 64 5.07 -1.00 -1.51
C ILE A 64 3.75 -0.70 -2.21
N PHE A 65 3.00 0.28 -1.68
CA PHE A 65 1.84 0.84 -2.37
C PHE A 65 2.12 2.26 -2.86
N ARG A 66 1.72 2.56 -4.09
CA ARG A 66 1.56 3.94 -4.55
C ARG A 66 0.19 4.47 -4.11
N VAL A 67 0.19 5.55 -3.35
CA VAL A 67 -0.96 6.01 -2.57
C VAL A 67 -1.32 7.46 -2.86
N THR A 68 -2.58 7.81 -2.61
CA THR A 68 -3.11 9.17 -2.59
C THR A 68 -3.90 9.40 -1.30
N LYS A 69 -4.23 10.64 -0.99
CA LYS A 69 -4.92 11.02 0.26
C LYS A 69 -6.26 10.31 0.47
N THR A 70 -6.96 9.96 -0.60
CA THR A 70 -8.28 9.31 -0.53
C THR A 70 -8.21 7.79 -0.57
N ASP A 71 -7.01 7.23 -0.73
CA ASP A 71 -6.90 5.79 -0.89
C ASP A 71 -7.14 5.05 0.43
N THR A 72 -7.71 3.87 0.27
CA THR A 72 -7.72 2.80 1.27
C THR A 72 -7.13 1.54 0.64
N PHE A 73 -6.40 0.78 1.45
CA PHE A 73 -5.89 -0.52 1.04
C PHE A 73 -6.30 -1.59 2.04
N GLU A 74 -6.64 -2.76 1.54
CA GLU A 74 -6.86 -3.97 2.34
C GLU A 74 -5.93 -5.06 1.81
N VAL A 75 -5.19 -5.70 2.72
CA VAL A 75 -4.36 -6.87 2.39
C VAL A 75 -5.06 -8.11 2.95
N LEU A 76 -5.25 -9.09 2.08
CA LEU A 76 -5.71 -10.42 2.45
C LEU A 76 -4.56 -11.41 2.29
N VAL A 77 -4.37 -12.29 3.27
CA VAL A 77 -3.44 -13.41 3.21
C VAL A 77 -4.24 -14.69 3.38
N ASP A 78 -4.10 -15.62 2.43
CA ASP A 78 -4.86 -16.87 2.35
C ASP A 78 -6.39 -16.65 2.53
N GLY A 79 -6.89 -15.58 1.91
CA GLY A 79 -8.30 -15.19 1.94
C GLY A 79 -8.76 -14.44 3.19
N GLN A 80 -7.90 -14.24 4.20
CA GLN A 80 -8.23 -13.52 5.43
C GLN A 80 -7.71 -12.08 5.40
N SER A 81 -8.55 -11.12 5.76
CA SER A 81 -8.12 -9.71 5.93
C SER A 81 -7.17 -9.60 7.11
N VAL A 82 -5.94 -9.11 6.87
CA VAL A 82 -4.89 -9.01 7.90
C VAL A 82 -4.54 -7.58 8.27
N VAL A 83 -4.70 -6.64 7.35
CA VAL A 83 -4.51 -5.21 7.62
C VAL A 83 -5.35 -4.36 6.65
N LYS A 84 -5.81 -3.22 7.16
CA LYS A 84 -6.42 -2.15 6.38
C LYS A 84 -5.65 -0.85 6.63
N PHE A 85 -5.40 -0.10 5.57
CA PHE A 85 -4.80 1.22 5.63
C PHE A 85 -5.77 2.27 5.11
N ASN A 86 -5.79 3.43 5.76
CA ASN A 86 -6.49 4.62 5.34
C ASN A 86 -5.52 5.81 5.38
N PHE A 87 -5.44 6.57 4.29
CA PHE A 87 -4.46 7.66 4.13
C PHE A 87 -5.08 9.07 4.33
N SER A 88 -6.35 9.16 4.72
CA SER A 88 -7.05 10.46 4.85
C SER A 88 -6.47 11.38 5.94
N GLY A 89 -5.82 10.80 6.95
CA GLY A 89 -5.16 11.52 8.04
C GLY A 89 -3.69 11.90 7.75
N ALA A 90 -3.17 11.58 6.56
CA ALA A 90 -1.81 11.93 6.17
C ALA A 90 -1.75 13.26 5.40
N THR A 91 -0.59 13.90 5.49
CA THR A 91 -0.23 15.07 4.68
C THR A 91 0.56 14.61 3.47
N PHE A 92 0.23 15.13 2.30
CA PHE A 92 0.95 14.91 1.06
C PHE A 92 1.55 16.24 0.65
N GLU A 93 2.85 16.27 0.39
CA GLU A 93 3.52 17.50 -0.03
C GLU A 93 2.97 18.02 -1.37
N SER A 94 3.31 19.26 -1.71
CA SER A 94 2.85 19.93 -2.93
C SER A 94 3.97 19.99 -3.94
#